data_AF-A0A7S2GUU2-F1
#
_entry.id   AF-A0A7S2GUU2-F1
#
_cell.length_a   1.000
_cell.length_b   1.000
_cell.length_c   1.000
_cell.angle_alpha   90.00
_cell.angle_beta   90.00
_cell.angle_gamma   90.00
#
_symmetry.space_group_name_H-M   'P 1'
#
loop_
_entity.id
_entity.type
_entity.pdbx_description
1 polymer ?
#
loop_
_entity_poly.entity_id
_entity_poly.type
_entity_poly.pdbx_seq_one_letter_code
_entity_poly.pdbx_strand_id
1 'polypeptide(L)'
;LEVKDINGELIINVDTYLPEGIDRAKQLGLVESGMAQVIHSSNLVSLASLFTAPVSKQGRLFVMFRHPLDRARSSFLHLQQEHVDERTLTLLPLTFEEYSRSQFVENNFLTRSLLNKPLGVLTERDALIAMEIIRQKCLVGLFEEMDTSILRFEHYFGWAPDLSDPNMATCHTQIVETVRENHYAPPLDPNGKTYSRLKKENEFDLVLYAYA
;
A
#
# COMPACT_ATOMS: atom_id res chain seq x y z
N LEU A 1 -11.44 -22.52 2.84
CA LEU A 1 -10.40 -21.60 3.36
C LEU A 1 -9.57 -22.37 4.37
N GLU A 2 -8.27 -22.13 4.42
CA GLU A 2 -7.35 -22.80 5.35
C GLU A 2 -6.61 -21.71 6.14
N VAL A 3 -6.54 -21.86 7.47
CA VAL A 3 -5.71 -21.01 8.34
C VAL A 3 -4.34 -21.66 8.46
N LYS A 4 -3.29 -20.89 8.23
CA LYS A 4 -1.90 -21.31 8.43
C LYS A 4 -1.26 -20.44 9.50
N ASP A 5 -0.46 -21.07 10.34
CA ASP A 5 0.48 -20.38 11.22
C ASP A 5 1.79 -20.19 10.47
N ILE A 6 2.19 -18.94 10.27
CA ILE A 6 3.51 -18.57 9.75
C ILE A 6 4.18 -17.71 10.81
N ASN A 7 5.16 -18.27 11.52
CA ASN A 7 5.94 -17.57 12.54
C ASN A 7 5.10 -16.93 13.66
N GLY A 8 3.97 -17.54 14.03
CA GLY A 8 3.04 -17.02 15.04
C GLY A 8 1.95 -16.11 14.48
N GLU A 9 1.96 -15.84 13.18
CA GLU A 9 0.89 -15.11 12.49
C GLU A 9 -0.12 -16.08 11.87
N LEU A 10 -1.40 -15.90 12.23
CA LEU A 10 -2.49 -16.66 11.63
C LEU A 10 -2.93 -15.99 10.34
N ILE A 11 -2.60 -16.61 9.21
CA ILE A 11 -2.99 -16.12 7.89
C ILE A 11 -4.02 -17.05 7.24
N ILE A 12 -4.90 -16.47 6.41
CA ILE A 12 -5.77 -17.26 5.55
C ILE A 12 -5.06 -17.48 4.23
N ASN A 13 -4.86 -18.75 3.86
CA ASN A 13 -4.16 -19.15 2.64
C ASN A 13 -5.03 -18.92 1.40
N VAL A 14 -5.21 -17.64 1.02
CA VAL A 14 -5.96 -17.21 -0.15
C VAL A 14 -5.30 -15.97 -0.75
N ASP A 15 -5.10 -16.00 -2.07
CA ASP A 15 -4.55 -14.87 -2.80
C ASP A 15 -5.62 -13.79 -2.98
N THR A 16 -5.30 -12.57 -2.61
CA THR A 16 -6.17 -11.40 -2.78
C THR A 16 -5.51 -10.30 -3.61
N TYR A 17 -4.37 -10.59 -4.25
CA TYR A 17 -3.62 -9.69 -5.12
C TYR A 17 -3.92 -9.90 -6.59
N LEU A 18 -3.89 -11.14 -7.07
CA LEU A 18 -4.15 -11.45 -8.47
C LEU A 18 -5.65 -11.50 -8.76
N PRO A 19 -6.11 -11.08 -9.95
CA PRO A 19 -7.52 -11.18 -10.32
C PRO A 19 -8.10 -12.59 -10.12
N GLU A 20 -7.39 -13.63 -10.56
CA GLU A 20 -7.80 -15.03 -10.41
C GLU A 20 -7.82 -15.46 -8.94
N GLY A 21 -6.91 -14.91 -8.13
CA GLY A 21 -6.86 -15.09 -6.69
C GLY A 21 -8.10 -14.51 -6.01
N ILE A 22 -8.45 -13.26 -6.34
CA ILE A 22 -9.64 -12.56 -5.83
C ILE A 22 -10.92 -13.32 -6.21
N ASP A 23 -11.03 -13.79 -7.45
CA ASP A 23 -12.18 -14.59 -7.89
C ASP A 23 -12.29 -15.89 -7.10
N ARG A 24 -11.16 -16.58 -6.87
CA ARG A 24 -11.12 -17.77 -6.01
C ARG A 24 -11.49 -17.43 -4.56
N ALA A 25 -11.04 -16.30 -4.02
CA ALA A 25 -11.38 -15.85 -2.67
C ALA A 25 -12.90 -15.61 -2.52
N LYS A 26 -13.53 -15.05 -3.56
CA LYS A 26 -14.98 -14.88 -3.64
C LYS A 26 -15.71 -16.21 -3.66
N GLN A 27 -15.27 -17.16 -4.48
CA GLN A 27 -15.86 -18.51 -4.55
C GLN A 27 -15.74 -19.28 -3.24
N LEU A 28 -14.65 -19.06 -2.50
CA LEU A 28 -14.42 -19.66 -1.18
C LEU A 28 -15.18 -18.95 -0.04
N GLY A 29 -15.92 -17.88 -0.33
CA GLY A 29 -16.70 -17.12 0.65
C GLY A 29 -15.84 -16.44 1.70
N LEU A 30 -14.70 -15.83 1.31
CA LEU A 30 -13.74 -15.22 2.24
C LEU A 30 -14.42 -14.23 3.20
N VAL A 31 -15.24 -13.31 2.69
CA VAL A 31 -15.88 -12.27 3.50
C VAL A 31 -17.01 -12.85 4.35
N GLU A 32 -17.80 -13.78 3.79
CA GLU A 32 -18.91 -14.45 4.45
C GLU A 32 -18.44 -15.29 5.63
N SER A 33 -17.31 -15.99 5.46
CA SER A 33 -16.69 -16.83 6.48
C SER A 33 -16.39 -16.09 7.78
N GLY A 34 -16.12 -14.78 7.70
CA GLY A 34 -15.71 -13.97 8.85
C GLY A 34 -14.35 -14.36 9.43
N MET A 35 -13.56 -15.18 8.73
CA MET A 35 -12.26 -15.63 9.20
C MET A 35 -11.20 -14.51 9.13
N ALA A 36 -11.33 -13.58 8.19
CA ALA A 36 -10.38 -12.48 7.98
C ALA A 36 -10.91 -11.18 8.61
N GLN A 37 -10.08 -10.55 9.43
CA GLN A 37 -10.33 -9.21 9.98
C GLN A 37 -9.76 -8.11 9.08
N VAL A 38 -8.64 -8.40 8.41
CA VAL A 38 -7.97 -7.51 7.46
C VAL A 38 -7.73 -8.28 6.16
N ILE A 39 -8.00 -7.62 5.05
CA ILE A 39 -7.69 -8.12 3.70
C ILE A 39 -6.89 -7.02 3.01
N HIS A 40 -5.73 -7.35 2.47
CA HIS A 40 -4.84 -6.40 1.80
C HIS A 40 -4.64 -6.80 0.34
N SER A 41 -4.56 -5.83 -0.56
CA SER A 41 -4.42 -6.06 -2.00
C SER A 41 -3.84 -4.83 -2.68
N SER A 42 -3.10 -5.04 -3.76
CA SER A 42 -2.72 -3.95 -4.69
C SER A 42 -3.82 -3.61 -5.71
N ASN A 43 -4.86 -4.43 -5.84
CA ASN A 43 -5.96 -4.24 -6.80
C ASN A 43 -7.27 -3.92 -6.08
N LEU A 44 -7.40 -2.66 -5.63
CA LEU A 44 -8.51 -2.20 -4.81
C LEU A 44 -9.88 -2.40 -5.48
N VAL A 45 -9.98 -2.12 -6.78
CA VAL A 45 -11.27 -2.20 -7.49
C VAL A 45 -11.72 -3.65 -7.70
N SER A 46 -10.81 -4.57 -8.04
CA SER A 46 -11.15 -5.99 -8.06
C SER A 46 -11.49 -6.51 -6.66
N LEU A 47 -10.75 -6.08 -5.64
CA LEU A 47 -10.99 -6.49 -4.26
C LEU A 47 -12.39 -6.08 -3.76
N ALA A 48 -12.89 -4.91 -4.18
CA ALA A 48 -14.24 -4.45 -3.83
C ALA A 48 -15.33 -5.45 -4.24
N SER A 49 -15.09 -6.30 -5.25
CA SER A 49 -16.02 -7.34 -5.67
C SER A 49 -16.29 -8.42 -4.61
N LEU A 50 -15.40 -8.58 -3.63
CA LEU A 50 -15.58 -9.48 -2.48
C LEU A 50 -16.71 -9.03 -1.54
N PHE A 51 -17.06 -7.74 -1.58
CA PHE A 51 -18.08 -7.12 -0.72
C PHE A 51 -19.38 -6.80 -1.47
N THR A 52 -19.55 -7.35 -2.68
CA THR A 52 -20.77 -7.18 -3.49
C THR A 52 -21.78 -8.29 -3.23
N ALA A 53 -23.05 -8.05 -3.58
CA ALA A 53 -24.13 -9.03 -3.42
C ALA A 53 -23.73 -10.43 -3.94
N PRO A 54 -24.10 -11.52 -3.23
CA PRO A 54 -25.07 -11.57 -2.14
C PRO A 54 -24.51 -11.21 -0.75
N VAL A 55 -23.24 -10.79 -0.66
CA VAL A 55 -22.60 -10.41 0.61
C VAL A 55 -23.25 -9.16 1.18
N SER A 56 -23.74 -9.24 2.42
CA SER A 56 -24.30 -8.08 3.15
C SER A 56 -23.26 -7.30 3.97
N LYS A 57 -22.04 -7.84 4.10
CA LYS A 57 -20.93 -7.21 4.83
C LYS A 57 -20.24 -6.18 3.95
N GLN A 58 -19.95 -5.02 4.52
CA GLN A 58 -19.17 -3.95 3.88
C GLN A 58 -17.76 -3.90 4.48
N GLY A 59 -16.76 -3.74 3.61
CA GLY A 59 -15.40 -3.44 4.03
C GLY A 59 -15.23 -1.97 4.39
N ARG A 60 -14.32 -1.68 5.31
CA ARG A 60 -13.84 -0.33 5.59
C ARG A 60 -12.42 -0.22 5.06
N LEU A 61 -12.19 0.70 4.13
CA LEU A 61 -10.88 0.90 3.52
C LEU A 61 -10.05 1.85 4.39
N PHE A 62 -8.82 1.43 4.69
CA PHE A 62 -7.80 2.27 5.29
C PHE A 62 -6.50 2.11 4.50
N VAL A 63 -5.65 3.13 4.53
CA VAL A 63 -4.45 3.18 3.69
C VAL A 63 -3.36 4.00 4.37
N MET A 64 -2.10 3.54 4.23
CA MET A 64 -0.91 4.30 4.62
C MET A 64 -0.33 4.98 3.38
N PHE A 65 -0.35 6.30 3.35
CA PHE A 65 0.30 7.09 2.31
C PHE A 65 1.75 7.35 2.68
N ARG A 66 2.59 7.40 1.65
CA ARG A 66 3.99 7.79 1.76
C ARG A 66 4.27 8.80 0.68
N HIS A 67 5.14 9.77 0.96
CA HIS A 67 5.49 10.77 -0.03
C HIS A 67 5.96 10.07 -1.33
N PRO A 68 5.38 10.39 -2.51
CA PRO A 68 5.55 9.58 -3.72
C PRO A 68 7.00 9.40 -4.18
N LEU A 69 7.86 10.38 -3.92
CA LEU A 69 9.27 10.32 -4.31
C LEU A 69 10.06 9.39 -3.39
N ASP A 70 9.75 9.40 -2.09
CA ASP A 70 10.38 8.50 -1.12
C ASP A 70 9.86 7.07 -1.30
N ARG A 71 8.60 6.93 -1.69
CA ARG A 71 8.02 5.65 -2.14
C ARG A 71 8.78 5.10 -3.34
N ALA A 72 8.99 5.89 -4.40
CA ALA A 72 9.75 5.45 -5.58
C ALA A 72 11.18 5.01 -5.23
N ARG A 73 11.84 5.73 -4.30
CA ARG A 73 13.18 5.34 -3.79
C ARG A 73 13.13 4.04 -2.99
N SER A 74 12.15 3.88 -2.10
CA SER A 74 11.96 2.66 -1.33
C SER A 74 11.64 1.46 -2.23
N SER A 75 10.82 1.63 -3.25
CA SER A 75 10.50 0.60 -4.24
C SER A 75 11.76 0.12 -4.97
N PHE A 76 12.63 1.05 -5.38
CA PHE A 76 13.92 0.70 -6.00
C PHE A 76 14.81 -0.13 -5.07
N LEU A 77 14.94 0.27 -3.80
CA LEU A 77 15.76 -0.43 -2.81
C LEU A 77 15.20 -1.84 -2.53
N HIS A 78 13.87 -1.96 -2.42
CA HIS A 78 13.21 -3.25 -2.24
C HIS A 78 13.45 -4.19 -3.44
N LEU A 79 13.29 -3.69 -4.67
CA LEU A 79 13.52 -4.47 -5.89
C LEU A 79 15.00 -4.89 -6.07
N GLN A 80 15.95 -4.18 -5.46
CA GLN A 80 17.36 -4.56 -5.44
C GLN A 80 17.65 -5.69 -4.43
N GLN A 81 16.81 -5.86 -3.41
CA GLN A 81 16.97 -6.87 -2.36
C GLN A 81 16.21 -8.17 -2.68
N GLU A 82 15.02 -8.04 -3.26
CA GLU A 82 14.15 -9.16 -3.63
C GLU A 82 14.64 -9.82 -4.93
N HIS A 83 15.42 -10.90 -4.81
CA HIS A 83 15.94 -11.67 -5.95
C HIS A 83 14.92 -12.71 -6.45
N VAL A 84 13.72 -12.25 -6.80
CA VAL A 84 12.54 -13.12 -6.90
C VAL A 84 12.27 -13.62 -8.33
N ASP A 85 12.65 -12.86 -9.36
CA ASP A 85 12.36 -13.23 -10.76
C ASP A 85 13.27 -12.56 -11.82
N GLU A 86 13.10 -12.94 -13.09
CA GLU A 86 13.85 -12.38 -14.23
C GLU A 86 13.73 -10.85 -14.37
N ARG A 87 12.61 -10.24 -13.93
CA ARG A 87 12.44 -8.79 -13.97
C ARG A 87 13.33 -8.12 -12.94
N THR A 88 13.36 -8.64 -11.71
CA THR A 88 14.26 -8.15 -10.65
C THR A 88 15.73 -8.27 -11.06
N LEU A 89 16.12 -9.35 -11.75
CA LEU A 89 17.47 -9.51 -12.29
C LEU A 89 17.86 -8.41 -13.29
N THR A 90 16.92 -7.92 -14.11
CA THR A 90 17.18 -6.82 -15.04
C THR A 90 17.34 -5.46 -14.35
N LEU A 91 16.84 -5.34 -13.10
CA LEU A 91 16.94 -4.13 -12.28
C LEU A 91 18.24 -4.05 -11.47
N LEU A 92 18.82 -5.20 -11.10
CA LEU A 92 20.06 -5.29 -10.31
C LEU A 92 21.20 -4.37 -10.79
N PRO A 93 21.53 -4.27 -12.10
CA PRO A 93 22.63 -3.41 -12.55
C PRO A 93 22.30 -1.93 -12.59
N LEU A 94 21.02 -1.52 -12.44
CA LEU A 94 20.62 -0.13 -12.59
C LEU A 94 21.00 0.68 -11.36
N THR A 95 21.60 1.84 -11.58
CA THR A 95 21.61 2.93 -10.59
C THR A 95 20.19 3.47 -10.40
N PHE A 96 19.95 4.15 -9.28
CA PHE A 96 18.65 4.78 -9.06
C PHE A 96 18.31 5.85 -10.10
N GLU A 97 19.33 6.55 -10.62
CA GLU A 97 19.15 7.50 -11.70
C GLU A 97 18.64 6.80 -12.97
N GLU A 98 19.20 5.65 -13.34
CA GLU A 98 18.73 4.85 -14.47
C GLU A 98 17.35 4.23 -14.22
N TYR A 99 17.09 3.74 -13.01
CA TYR A 99 15.77 3.25 -12.59
C TYR A 99 14.70 4.33 -12.78
N SER A 100 14.96 5.57 -12.35
CA SER A 100 14.03 6.70 -12.52
C SER A 100 13.71 7.02 -13.98
N ARG A 101 14.55 6.54 -14.91
CA ARG A 101 14.37 6.69 -16.36
C ARG A 101 13.74 5.50 -17.04
N SER A 102 13.70 4.36 -16.37
CA SER A 102 13.19 3.11 -16.89
C SER A 102 11.66 3.07 -16.87
N GLN A 103 11.10 2.07 -17.54
CA GLN A 103 9.66 1.76 -17.47
C GLN A 103 9.22 1.16 -16.12
N PHE A 104 10.17 0.84 -15.24
CA PHE A 104 9.91 0.20 -13.95
C PHE A 104 9.65 1.21 -12.83
N VAL A 105 9.93 2.49 -13.08
CA VAL A 105 9.55 3.54 -12.13
C VAL A 105 8.03 3.69 -12.13
N GLU A 106 7.49 3.82 -10.93
CA GLU A 106 6.08 4.13 -10.74
C GLU A 106 5.71 5.50 -11.33
N ASN A 107 4.51 5.56 -11.93
CA ASN A 107 3.93 6.75 -12.51
C ASN A 107 2.50 6.92 -11.96
N ASN A 108 2.34 7.83 -11.00
CA ASN A 108 1.06 8.14 -10.35
C ASN A 108 0.31 6.89 -9.87
N PHE A 109 1.05 5.96 -9.24
CA PHE A 109 0.53 4.65 -8.87
C PHE A 109 -0.73 4.74 -8.01
N LEU A 110 -0.77 5.64 -7.02
CA LEU A 110 -1.92 5.79 -6.13
C LEU A 110 -3.14 6.28 -6.91
N THR A 111 -2.98 7.34 -7.70
CA THR A 111 -4.06 7.91 -8.53
C THR A 111 -4.61 6.87 -9.50
N ARG A 112 -3.74 6.11 -10.17
CA ARG A 112 -4.13 5.05 -11.12
C ARG A 112 -4.85 3.90 -10.42
N SER A 113 -4.37 3.50 -9.24
CA SER A 113 -4.94 2.40 -8.47
C SER A 113 -6.35 2.73 -7.97
N LEU A 114 -6.57 3.96 -7.47
CA LEU A 114 -7.88 4.40 -7.00
C LEU A 114 -8.91 4.48 -8.13
N LEU A 115 -8.49 4.86 -9.33
CA LEU A 115 -9.36 5.01 -10.50
C LEU A 115 -9.48 3.74 -11.36
N ASN A 116 -8.71 2.69 -11.06
CA ASN A 116 -8.53 1.52 -11.92
C ASN A 116 -8.14 1.91 -13.37
N LYS A 117 -7.18 2.83 -13.49
CA LYS A 117 -6.70 3.39 -14.77
C LYS A 117 -5.20 3.11 -14.96
N PRO A 118 -4.83 1.85 -15.24
CA PRO A 118 -3.41 1.44 -15.27
C PRO A 118 -2.62 2.10 -16.40
N LEU A 119 -3.29 2.48 -17.50
CA LEU A 119 -2.68 3.08 -18.68
C LEU A 119 -3.39 4.37 -19.09
N GLY A 120 -2.76 5.10 -20.02
CA GLY A 120 -3.30 6.33 -20.58
C GLY A 120 -2.99 7.59 -19.77
N VAL A 121 -3.39 8.72 -20.33
CA VAL A 121 -3.13 10.06 -19.80
C VAL A 121 -4.03 10.33 -18.59
N LEU A 122 -3.42 10.78 -17.49
CA LEU A 122 -4.13 11.32 -16.34
C LEU A 122 -4.36 12.81 -16.53
N THR A 123 -5.48 13.29 -16.00
CA THR A 123 -5.94 14.68 -16.09
C THR A 123 -6.22 15.23 -14.69
N GLU A 124 -6.37 16.55 -14.57
CA GLU A 124 -6.77 17.17 -13.30
C GLU A 124 -8.11 16.62 -12.78
N ARG A 125 -9.04 16.26 -13.69
CA ARG A 125 -10.30 15.61 -13.33
C ARG A 125 -10.08 14.25 -12.67
N ASP A 126 -9.09 13.49 -13.13
CA ASP A 126 -8.74 12.19 -12.52
C ASP A 126 -8.28 12.40 -11.06
N ALA A 127 -7.42 13.40 -10.82
CA ALA A 127 -6.98 13.74 -9.46
C ALA A 127 -8.14 14.18 -8.55
N LEU A 128 -9.08 14.99 -9.05
CA LEU A 128 -10.28 15.39 -8.30
C LEU A 128 -11.14 14.18 -7.89
N ILE A 129 -11.33 13.22 -8.80
CA ILE A 129 -12.10 12.00 -8.50
C ILE A 129 -11.34 11.14 -7.47
N ALA A 130 -10.02 11.00 -7.61
CA ALA A 130 -9.23 10.23 -6.68
C ALA A 130 -9.22 10.85 -5.26
N MET A 131 -9.13 12.18 -5.15
CA MET A 131 -9.30 12.88 -3.86
C MET A 131 -10.69 12.65 -3.27
N GLU A 132 -11.74 12.63 -4.09
CA GLU A 132 -13.10 12.33 -3.60
C GLU A 132 -13.23 10.89 -3.09
N ILE A 133 -12.58 9.92 -3.74
CA ILE A 133 -12.50 8.54 -3.23
C ILE A 133 -11.80 8.51 -1.87
N ILE A 134 -10.65 9.17 -1.75
CA ILE A 134 -9.91 9.28 -0.48
C ILE A 134 -10.81 9.86 0.61
N ARG A 135 -11.43 11.01 0.33
CA ARG A 135 -12.29 11.74 1.27
C ARG A 135 -13.48 10.92 1.76
N GLN A 136 -14.08 10.11 0.88
CA GLN A 136 -15.32 9.41 1.16
C GLN A 136 -15.14 7.97 1.63
N LYS A 137 -14.03 7.32 1.27
CA LYS A 137 -13.87 5.87 1.41
C LYS A 137 -12.66 5.46 2.24
N CYS A 138 -11.64 6.31 2.39
CA CYS A 138 -10.38 5.93 3.03
C CYS A 138 -10.24 6.53 4.43
N LEU A 139 -9.89 5.69 5.40
CA LEU A 139 -9.18 6.17 6.59
C LEU A 139 -7.69 6.26 6.27
N VAL A 140 -7.16 7.47 6.14
CA VAL A 140 -5.76 7.69 5.77
C VAL A 140 -4.88 7.80 7.01
N GLY A 141 -3.69 7.20 6.91
CA GLY A 141 -2.52 7.46 7.73
C GLY A 141 -1.32 7.83 6.85
N LEU A 142 -0.30 8.46 7.42
CA LEU A 142 0.94 8.85 6.75
C LEU A 142 2.11 8.03 7.31
N PHE A 143 2.95 7.51 6.43
CA PHE A 143 4.11 6.69 6.76
C PHE A 143 5.15 7.47 7.57
N GLU A 144 5.28 8.76 7.29
CA GLU A 144 6.15 9.71 7.99
C GLU A 144 5.67 9.98 9.43
N GLU A 145 4.36 9.77 9.69
CA GLU A 145 3.69 9.89 10.99
C GLU A 145 3.17 8.49 11.44
N MET A 146 3.99 7.45 11.24
CA MET A 146 3.54 6.05 11.38
C MET A 146 2.92 5.74 12.75
N ASP A 147 3.52 6.22 13.84
CA ASP A 147 3.02 5.99 15.20
C ASP A 147 1.59 6.55 15.36
N THR A 148 1.41 7.82 15.00
CA THR A 148 0.10 8.51 15.04
C THR A 148 -0.91 7.82 14.13
N SER A 149 -0.47 7.36 12.96
CA SER A 149 -1.30 6.71 11.96
C SER A 149 -1.79 5.33 12.41
N ILE A 150 -0.92 4.54 13.03
CA ILE A 150 -1.29 3.23 13.60
C ILE A 150 -2.26 3.41 14.76
N LEU A 151 -1.98 4.32 15.70
CA LEU A 151 -2.90 4.64 16.80
C LEU A 151 -4.27 5.09 16.30
N ARG A 152 -4.31 5.86 15.19
CA ARG A 152 -5.56 6.27 14.54
C ARG A 152 -6.34 5.07 13.98
N PHE A 153 -5.66 4.12 13.34
CA PHE A 153 -6.30 2.90 12.83
C PHE A 153 -6.81 2.03 13.97
N GLU A 154 -5.99 1.80 14.98
CA GLU A 154 -6.32 1.04 16.18
C GLU A 154 -7.57 1.58 16.86
N HIS A 155 -7.61 2.90 17.11
CA HIS A 155 -8.76 3.55 17.70
C HIS A 155 -10.03 3.43 16.83
N TYR A 156 -9.90 3.63 15.51
CA TYR A 156 -11.05 3.60 14.60
C TYR A 156 -11.65 2.19 14.44
N PHE A 157 -10.80 1.16 14.42
CA PHE A 157 -11.22 -0.23 14.29
C PHE A 157 -11.50 -0.92 15.62
N GLY A 158 -11.14 -0.29 16.74
CA GLY A 158 -11.22 -0.90 18.06
C GLY A 158 -10.19 -2.01 18.27
N TRP A 159 -9.07 -1.97 17.54
CA TRP A 159 -7.90 -2.79 17.88
C TRP A 159 -7.30 -2.14 19.12
N ALA A 160 -7.55 -2.73 20.29
CA ALA A 160 -7.14 -2.15 21.57
C ALA A 160 -5.97 -2.95 22.12
N PRO A 161 -4.72 -2.66 21.70
CA PRO A 161 -3.57 -3.21 22.41
C PRO A 161 -3.59 -2.67 23.84
N ASP A 162 -3.34 -3.54 24.82
CA ASP A 162 -3.16 -3.11 26.20
C ASP A 162 -1.78 -2.46 26.36
N LEU A 163 -1.67 -1.19 25.99
CA LEU A 163 -0.43 -0.44 26.12
C LEU A 163 -0.03 -0.15 27.58
N SER A 164 -0.86 -0.55 28.56
CA SER A 164 -0.48 -0.52 29.97
C SER A 164 0.40 -1.71 30.36
N ASP A 165 0.36 -2.81 29.59
CA ASP A 165 1.34 -3.90 29.67
C ASP A 165 2.66 -3.46 29.02
N PRO A 166 3.77 -3.37 29.78
CA PRO A 166 5.07 -2.97 29.24
C PRO A 166 5.56 -3.88 28.10
N ASN A 167 5.22 -5.18 28.12
CA ASN A 167 5.61 -6.12 27.07
C ASN A 167 4.85 -5.82 25.77
N MET A 168 3.56 -5.53 25.88
CA MET A 168 2.73 -5.19 24.72
C MET A 168 3.15 -3.84 24.13
N ALA A 169 3.39 -2.83 24.97
CA ALA A 169 3.90 -1.54 24.53
C ALA A 169 5.26 -1.68 23.82
N THR A 170 6.18 -2.48 24.38
CA THR A 170 7.48 -2.75 23.76
C THR A 170 7.34 -3.46 22.41
N CYS A 171 6.51 -4.49 22.33
CA CYS A 171 6.24 -5.22 21.09
C CYS A 171 5.64 -4.30 20.02
N HIS A 172 4.65 -3.49 20.39
CA HIS A 172 4.03 -2.51 19.50
C HIS A 172 5.08 -1.56 18.91
N THR A 173 5.90 -0.91 19.76
CA THR A 173 6.98 -0.02 19.29
C THR A 173 8.00 -0.76 18.43
N GLN A 174 8.40 -1.98 18.80
CA GLN A 174 9.38 -2.75 18.02
C GLN A 174 8.89 -3.08 16.61
N ILE A 175 7.62 -3.46 16.46
CA ILE A 175 7.03 -3.73 15.14
C ILE A 175 7.07 -2.47 14.28
N VAL A 176 6.65 -1.32 14.84
CA VAL A 176 6.64 -0.05 14.12
C VAL A 176 8.04 0.38 13.69
N GLU A 177 9.02 0.31 14.59
CA GLU A 177 10.42 0.65 14.26
C GLU A 177 11.01 -0.32 13.23
N THR A 178 10.75 -1.62 13.36
CA THR A 178 11.22 -2.63 12.39
C THR A 178 10.69 -2.33 10.99
N VAL A 179 9.41 -1.98 10.85
CA VAL A 179 8.82 -1.60 9.56
C VAL A 179 9.47 -0.31 9.04
N ARG A 180 9.67 0.69 9.90
CA ARG A 180 10.30 1.96 9.51
C ARG A 180 11.73 1.75 9.02
N GLU A 181 12.52 0.93 9.70
CA GLU A 181 13.89 0.59 9.35
C GLU A 181 13.97 -0.19 8.03
N ASN A 182 13.15 -1.24 7.89
CA ASN A 182 13.13 -2.07 6.68
C ASN A 182 12.74 -1.29 5.42
N HIS A 183 11.92 -0.24 5.58
CA HIS A 183 11.46 0.60 4.49
C HIS A 183 12.15 1.98 4.45
N TYR A 184 13.23 2.16 5.20
CA TYR A 184 13.99 3.41 5.19
C TYR A 184 14.61 3.65 3.81
N ALA A 185 14.43 4.87 3.32
CA ALA A 185 15.01 5.34 2.08
C ALA A 185 15.72 6.66 2.34
N PRO A 186 17.00 6.81 1.97
CA PRO A 186 17.69 8.09 2.08
C PRO A 186 16.95 9.18 1.29
N PRO A 187 16.87 10.42 1.82
CA PRO A 187 16.20 11.52 1.14
C PRO A 187 16.83 11.80 -0.22
N LEU A 188 16.00 12.22 -1.17
CA LEU A 188 16.47 12.65 -2.48
C LEU A 188 16.97 14.10 -2.43
N ASP A 189 18.04 14.40 -3.19
CA ASP A 189 18.49 15.79 -3.39
C ASP A 189 17.41 16.59 -4.15
N PRO A 190 16.79 17.61 -3.53
CA PRO A 190 15.73 18.38 -4.17
C PRO A 190 16.17 19.13 -5.44
N ASN A 191 17.48 19.39 -5.58
CA ASN A 191 18.06 20.06 -6.76
C ASN A 191 18.51 19.06 -7.84
N GLY A 192 18.40 17.76 -7.57
CA GLY A 192 18.84 16.70 -8.47
C GLY A 192 17.91 16.51 -9.68
N LYS A 193 18.49 16.07 -10.80
CA LYS A 193 17.72 15.71 -12.02
C LYS A 193 16.72 14.59 -11.76
N THR A 194 17.08 13.62 -10.91
CA THR A 194 16.22 12.50 -10.52
C THR A 194 14.99 12.98 -9.75
N TYR A 195 15.16 13.92 -8.80
CA TYR A 195 14.05 14.50 -8.04
C TYR A 195 13.05 15.20 -8.96
N SER A 196 13.55 16.07 -9.85
CA SER A 196 12.71 16.80 -10.81
C SER A 196 11.94 15.86 -11.75
N ARG A 197 12.57 14.75 -12.17
CA ARG A 197 11.91 13.75 -13.00
C ARG A 197 10.80 13.01 -12.24
N LEU A 198 11.10 12.47 -11.06
CA LEU A 198 10.11 11.76 -10.25
C LEU A 198 8.92 12.65 -9.87
N LYS A 199 9.18 13.93 -9.58
CA LYS A 199 8.13 14.94 -9.35
C LYS A 199 7.16 15.05 -10.53
N LYS A 200 7.69 15.04 -11.75
CA LYS A 200 6.87 15.08 -12.97
C LYS A 200 6.11 13.75 -13.19
N GLU A 201 6.78 12.61 -13.02
CA GLU A 201 6.16 11.29 -13.21
C GLU A 201 5.06 11.00 -12.17
N ASN A 202 5.11 11.63 -11.01
CA ASN A 202 4.18 11.42 -9.90
C ASN A 202 3.45 12.71 -9.49
N GLU A 203 3.20 13.61 -10.44
CA GLU A 203 2.59 14.92 -10.16
C GLU A 203 1.19 14.82 -9.52
N PHE A 204 0.37 13.85 -9.92
CA PHE A 204 -0.97 13.66 -9.36
C PHE A 204 -0.91 12.96 -8.01
N ASP A 205 -0.02 11.99 -7.83
CA ASP A 205 0.21 11.38 -6.51
C ASP A 205 0.71 12.40 -5.49
N LEU A 206 1.49 13.40 -5.93
CA LEU A 206 1.92 14.51 -5.07
C LEU A 206 0.74 15.39 -4.64
N VAL A 207 -0.20 15.65 -5.54
CA VAL A 207 -1.45 16.38 -5.20
C VAL A 207 -2.27 15.58 -4.19
N LEU A 208 -2.43 14.28 -4.40
CA LEU A 208 -3.17 13.40 -3.49
C LEU A 208 -2.50 13.32 -2.12
N TYR A 209 -1.17 13.21 -2.07
CA TYR A 209 -0.42 13.19 -0.82
C TYR A 209 -0.56 14.50 -0.06
N ALA A 210 -0.48 15.66 -0.74
CA ALA A 210 -0.65 16.96 -0.10
C ALA A 210 -2.09 17.25 0.35
N TYR A 211 -3.09 16.59 -0.24
CA TYR A 211 -4.49 16.68 0.14
C TYR A 211 -4.83 15.88 1.41
N ALA A 212 -4.15 14.76 1.60
CA ALA A 212 -4.44 13.77 2.64
C ALA A 212 -3.97 14.22 4.03
#